data_AF-A0A0A9G208-F1
#
_entry.id   AF-A0A0A9G208-F1
#
_cell.length_a   1.000
_cell.length_b   1.000
_cell.length_c   1.000
_cell.angle_alpha   90.00
_cell.angle_beta   90.00
_cell.angle_gamma   90.00
#
_symmetry.space_group_name_H-M   'P 1'
#
loop_
_entity.id
_entity.type
_entity.pdbx_description
1 polymer ?
#
loop_
_entity_poly.entity_id
_entity_poly.type
_entity_poly.pdbx_seq_one_letter_code
_entity_poly.pdbx_strand_id
1 'polypeptide(L)'
;MHHPIKWDELMSSSEPRTVADPKKISYINNLPPFMHKKAEFLVIVTIRKNSNSWWYNACNKCFKTADRNGDSYRCSDNGCSFIGTPTQRYKLFVHAGDETCNADFILFGHMVQHLTKKPIDALIAENPLGFISDEVIVGDRWPASLLDTRVKLGS
;
A
#
# COMPACT_ATOMS: atom_id res chain seq x y z
N MET A 1 7.81 47.93 -12.44
CA MET A 1 7.57 47.08 -13.62
C MET A 1 8.16 45.73 -13.32
N HIS A 2 7.33 44.73 -13.04
CA HIS A 2 7.77 43.36 -12.77
C HIS A 2 7.64 42.56 -14.07
N HIS A 3 8.75 42.02 -14.56
CA HIS A 3 8.75 41.11 -15.70
C HIS A 3 8.33 39.71 -15.23
N PRO A 4 7.47 38.99 -15.95
CA PRO A 4 7.09 37.63 -15.57
C PRO A 4 8.28 36.68 -15.77
N ILE A 5 8.50 35.80 -14.79
CA ILE A 5 9.44 34.69 -14.92
C ILE A 5 8.89 33.75 -16.01
N LYS A 6 9.67 33.55 -17.07
CA LYS A 6 9.35 32.64 -18.18
C LYS A 6 9.61 31.20 -17.70
N TRP A 7 8.54 30.44 -17.50
CA TRP A 7 8.56 29.10 -16.87
C TRP A 7 8.93 27.94 -17.83
N ASP A 8 9.40 28.22 -19.05
CA ASP A 8 9.44 27.22 -20.12
C ASP A 8 10.69 26.33 -20.23
N GLU A 9 11.62 26.31 -19.27
CA GLU A 9 12.89 25.57 -19.45
C GLU A 9 13.32 24.63 -18.32
N LEU A 10 12.46 24.36 -17.32
CA LEU A 10 12.84 23.42 -16.23
C LEU A 10 11.94 22.20 -16.04
N MET A 11 10.92 21.99 -16.88
CA MET A 11 10.05 20.81 -16.81
C MET A 11 9.92 20.11 -18.17
N SER A 12 11.04 19.88 -18.86
CA SER A 12 11.09 18.98 -20.01
C SER A 12 12.37 18.16 -20.02
N SER A 13 12.59 17.40 -18.94
CA SER A 13 13.22 16.08 -19.09
C SER A 13 12.09 15.08 -19.32
N SER A 14 11.59 15.04 -20.56
CA SER A 14 10.85 13.89 -21.08
C SER A 14 11.87 12.86 -21.57
N GLU A 15 12.72 12.38 -20.66
CA GLU A 15 13.36 11.08 -20.92
C GLU A 15 12.23 10.04 -20.91
N PRO A 16 12.12 9.19 -21.94
CA PRO A 16 11.19 8.07 -21.88
C PRO A 16 11.62 7.19 -20.70
N ARG A 17 10.90 7.32 -19.58
CA ARG A 17 11.08 6.47 -18.40
C ARG A 17 10.86 5.05 -18.87
N THR A 18 11.93 4.28 -19.06
CA THR A 18 11.89 2.88 -19.43
C THR A 18 10.89 2.17 -18.51
N VAL A 19 9.94 1.45 -19.10
CA VAL A 19 9.01 0.63 -18.33
C VAL A 19 9.87 -0.47 -17.71
N ALA A 20 9.95 -0.50 -16.37
CA ALA A 20 10.74 -1.51 -15.68
C ALA A 20 10.13 -2.89 -15.95
N ASP A 21 10.96 -3.86 -16.33
CA ASP A 21 10.48 -5.22 -16.61
C ASP A 21 9.92 -5.90 -15.34
N PRO A 22 8.75 -6.54 -15.41
CA PRO A 22 8.20 -7.29 -14.29
C PRO A 22 9.18 -8.35 -13.78
N LYS A 23 9.34 -8.43 -12.45
CA LYS A 23 10.15 -9.44 -11.77
C LYS A 23 9.25 -10.54 -11.20
N LYS A 24 9.82 -11.74 -11.14
CA LYS A 24 9.18 -12.90 -10.49
C LYS A 24 9.35 -12.84 -8.98
N ILE A 25 8.38 -13.37 -8.24
CA ILE A 25 8.40 -13.36 -6.77
C ILE A 25 9.59 -14.17 -6.24
N SER A 26 9.91 -15.29 -6.89
CA SER A 26 11.08 -16.11 -6.55
C SER A 26 12.40 -15.34 -6.63
N TYR A 27 12.55 -14.45 -7.61
CA TYR A 27 13.74 -13.59 -7.70
C TYR A 27 13.84 -12.66 -6.48
N ILE A 28 12.74 -11.99 -6.13
CA ILE A 28 12.69 -11.04 -5.02
C ILE A 28 12.96 -11.73 -3.68
N ASN A 29 12.40 -12.92 -3.46
CA ASN A 29 12.61 -13.70 -2.24
C ASN A 29 14.07 -14.14 -2.03
N ASN A 30 14.85 -14.25 -3.12
CA ASN A 30 16.26 -14.62 -3.07
C ASN A 30 17.19 -13.41 -2.92
N LEU A 31 16.66 -12.18 -2.90
CA LEU A 31 17.48 -10.98 -2.72
C LEU A 31 17.91 -10.82 -1.25
N PRO A 32 19.18 -10.45 -0.98
CA PRO A 32 19.64 -10.15 0.37
C PRO A 32 18.87 -8.94 0.95
N PRO A 33 18.06 -9.11 2.02
CA PRO A 33 17.15 -8.06 2.50
C PRO A 33 17.88 -6.78 2.95
N PHE A 34 19.13 -6.91 3.40
CA PHE A 34 19.94 -5.80 3.89
C PHE A 34 20.48 -4.90 2.78
N MET A 35 20.69 -5.44 1.57
CA MET A 35 21.22 -4.68 0.42
C MET A 35 20.12 -3.92 -0.31
N HIS A 36 18.86 -4.33 -0.14
CA HIS A 36 17.75 -3.88 -0.99
C HIS A 36 16.60 -3.23 -0.20
N LYS A 37 16.87 -2.66 0.99
CA LYS A 37 15.84 -2.10 1.90
C LYS A 37 14.90 -1.04 1.31
N LYS A 38 15.29 -0.41 0.20
CA LYS A 38 14.48 0.58 -0.53
C LYS A 38 14.33 0.25 -2.02
N ALA A 39 14.62 -1.00 -2.41
CA ALA A 39 14.40 -1.44 -3.76
C ALA A 39 12.90 -1.56 -4.01
N GLU A 40 12.52 -1.29 -5.25
CA GLU A 40 11.14 -1.26 -5.72
C GLU A 40 11.04 -2.14 -6.96
N PHE A 41 10.02 -2.98 -7.02
CA PHE A 41 9.86 -3.96 -8.09
C PHE A 41 8.45 -3.90 -8.67
N LEU A 42 8.37 -3.99 -9.99
CA LEU A 42 7.14 -4.30 -10.68
C LEU A 42 6.93 -5.83 -10.63
N VAL A 43 5.74 -6.29 -10.24
CA VAL A 43 5.41 -7.71 -10.16
C VAL A 43 4.01 -7.94 -10.74
N ILE A 44 3.76 -9.12 -11.30
CA ILE A 44 2.42 -9.51 -11.74
C ILE A 44 2.07 -10.77 -10.97
N VAL A 45 0.99 -10.73 -10.19
CA VAL A 45 0.59 -11.79 -9.28
C VAL A 45 -0.91 -12.01 -9.37
N THR A 46 -1.38 -13.19 -8.98
CA THR A 46 -2.80 -13.49 -8.78
C THR A 46 -3.09 -13.52 -7.29
N ILE A 47 -4.16 -12.85 -6.83
CA ILE A 47 -4.58 -12.90 -5.43
C ILE A 47 -5.23 -14.26 -5.20
N ARG A 48 -4.69 -15.01 -4.24
CA ARG A 48 -5.20 -16.34 -3.88
C ARG A 48 -6.09 -16.30 -2.66
N LYS A 49 -5.78 -15.39 -1.72
CA LYS A 49 -6.54 -15.22 -0.47
C LYS A 49 -6.35 -13.80 0.06
N ASN A 50 -7.39 -13.23 0.64
CA ASN A 50 -7.34 -11.98 1.37
C ASN A 50 -7.73 -12.16 2.85
N SER A 51 -7.37 -11.19 3.68
CA SER A 51 -7.75 -11.15 5.10
C SER A 51 -9.08 -10.45 5.33
N ASN A 52 -9.79 -10.86 6.39
CA ASN A 52 -11.00 -10.19 6.90
C ASN A 52 -10.68 -8.85 7.60
N SER A 53 -9.41 -8.58 7.93
CA SER A 53 -8.96 -7.30 8.46
C SER A 53 -8.41 -6.45 7.31
N TRP A 54 -9.31 -5.69 6.68
CA TRP A 54 -9.04 -4.90 5.46
C TRP A 54 -9.06 -3.38 5.71
N TRP A 55 -9.29 -2.95 6.94
CA TRP A 55 -9.22 -1.56 7.39
C TRP A 55 -8.77 -1.46 8.85
N TYR A 56 -8.40 -0.25 9.27
CA TYR A 56 -8.03 0.07 10.65
C TYR A 56 -8.43 1.49 11.02
N ASN A 57 -8.60 1.75 12.30
CA ASN A 57 -8.73 3.10 12.84
C ASN A 57 -7.35 3.77 12.84
N ALA A 58 -7.21 4.86 12.11
CA ALA A 58 -5.97 5.60 11.97
C ALA A 58 -6.02 6.93 12.74
N CYS A 59 -4.89 7.31 13.30
CA CYS A 59 -4.66 8.63 13.86
C CYS A 59 -4.69 9.69 12.76
N ASN A 60 -5.40 10.81 12.98
CA ASN A 60 -5.51 11.89 12.00
C ASN A 60 -4.21 12.69 11.83
N LYS A 61 -3.27 12.57 12.78
CA LYS A 61 -1.97 13.26 12.71
C LYS A 61 -0.88 12.46 12.01
N CYS A 62 -0.76 11.17 12.31
CA CYS A 62 0.37 10.35 11.84
C CYS A 62 -0.04 9.09 11.08
N PHE A 63 -1.33 8.86 10.87
CA PHE A 63 -1.91 7.71 10.13
C PHE A 63 -1.56 6.31 10.67
N LYS A 64 -0.83 6.22 11.78
CA LYS A 64 -0.62 4.99 12.54
C LYS A 64 -1.93 4.57 13.21
N THR A 65 -1.99 3.33 13.69
CA THR A 65 -3.15 2.80 14.40
C THR A 65 -3.55 3.70 15.57
N ALA A 66 -4.85 3.81 15.78
CA ALA A 66 -5.45 4.41 16.95
C ALA A 66 -6.35 3.38 17.63
N ASP A 67 -6.13 3.19 18.93
CA ASP A 67 -6.85 2.23 19.76
C ASP A 67 -7.95 2.95 20.55
N ARG A 68 -8.99 2.22 20.94
CA ARG A 68 -10.09 2.78 21.73
C ARG A 68 -9.57 3.26 23.09
N ASN A 69 -9.97 4.46 23.49
CA ASN A 69 -9.60 5.13 24.72
C ASN A 69 -10.84 5.84 25.33
N GLY A 70 -11.60 5.10 26.13
CA GLY A 70 -12.93 5.53 26.58
C GLY A 70 -13.86 5.76 25.38
N ASP A 71 -14.44 6.95 25.30
CA ASP A 71 -15.30 7.40 24.19
C ASP A 71 -14.52 7.99 23.01
N SER A 72 -13.19 8.02 23.11
CA SER A 72 -12.27 8.55 22.09
C SER A 72 -11.33 7.47 21.59
N TYR A 73 -10.40 7.83 20.70
CA TYR A 73 -9.30 6.97 20.29
C TYR A 73 -7.96 7.64 20.58
N ARG A 74 -6.98 6.85 21.02
CA ARG A 74 -5.61 7.29 21.28
C ARG A 74 -4.68 6.68 20.25
N CYS A 75 -3.77 7.48 19.69
CA CYS A 75 -2.75 6.94 18.80
C CYS A 75 -1.85 5.93 19.54
N SER A 76 -1.58 4.79 18.90
CA SER A 76 -0.71 3.75 19.46
C SER A 76 0.77 4.11 19.41
N ASP A 77 1.13 5.20 18.73
CA ASP A 77 2.52 5.64 18.59
C ASP A 77 2.98 6.48 19.78
N ASN A 78 4.07 6.06 20.43
CA ASN A 78 4.58 6.77 21.61
C ASN A 78 5.02 8.21 21.32
N GLY A 79 5.39 8.52 20.07
CA GLY A 79 5.71 9.89 19.63
C GLY A 79 4.48 10.75 19.29
N CYS A 80 3.27 10.20 19.33
CA CYS A 80 2.04 10.88 18.95
C CYS A 80 1.03 10.89 20.11
N SER A 81 0.83 12.06 20.71
CA SER A 81 -0.13 12.26 21.80
C SER A 81 -1.57 12.53 21.35
N PHE A 82 -1.93 12.19 20.11
CA PHE A 82 -3.29 12.44 19.60
C PHE A 82 -4.32 11.59 20.33
N ILE A 83 -5.35 12.25 20.85
CA ILE A 83 -6.57 11.65 21.37
C ILE A 83 -7.75 12.34 20.68
N GLY A 84 -8.66 11.57 20.10
CA GLY A 84 -9.82 12.11 19.38
C GLY A 84 -10.49 11.07 18.48
N THR A 85 -11.29 11.55 17.53
CA THR A 85 -11.97 10.69 16.54
C THR A 85 -10.96 10.16 15.52
N PRO A 86 -10.92 8.84 15.27
CA PRO A 86 -10.03 8.25 14.27
C PRO A 86 -10.61 8.45 12.87
N THR A 87 -9.76 8.31 11.86
CA THR A 87 -10.19 8.15 10.47
C THR A 87 -10.01 6.70 10.05
N GLN A 88 -11.00 6.10 9.41
CA GLN A 88 -10.88 4.76 8.86
C GLN A 88 -9.97 4.78 7.64
N ARG A 89 -9.01 3.85 7.58
CA ARG A 89 -8.09 3.70 6.44
C ARG A 89 -7.98 2.26 5.99
N TYR A 90 -7.82 2.06 4.69
CA TYR A 90 -7.62 0.74 4.11
C TYR A 90 -6.27 0.16 4.50
N LYS A 91 -6.28 -1.11 4.88
CA LYS A 91 -5.11 -1.94 5.12
C LYS A 91 -5.47 -3.37 4.81
N LEU A 92 -5.12 -3.82 3.62
CA LEU A 92 -5.50 -5.11 3.11
C LEU A 92 -4.30 -6.04 3.10
N PHE A 93 -4.44 -7.20 3.72
CA PHE A 93 -3.46 -8.28 3.61
C PHE A 93 -3.91 -9.24 2.52
N VAL A 94 -3.03 -9.53 1.57
CA VAL A 94 -3.28 -10.50 0.51
C VAL A 94 -2.15 -11.51 0.43
N HIS A 95 -2.52 -12.77 0.23
CA HIS A 95 -1.63 -13.82 -0.20
C HIS A 95 -1.75 -13.92 -1.72
N ALA A 96 -0.68 -13.59 -2.43
CA ALA A 96 -0.66 -13.55 -3.87
C ALA A 96 0.62 -14.16 -4.42
N GLY A 97 0.60 -14.64 -5.66
CA GLY A 97 1.78 -15.23 -6.27
C GLY A 97 1.70 -15.29 -7.77
N ASP A 98 2.85 -15.51 -8.38
CA ASP A 98 3.00 -15.81 -9.80
C ASP A 98 3.14 -17.33 -10.00
N GLU A 99 3.59 -17.76 -11.17
CA GLU A 99 3.87 -19.18 -11.44
C GLU A 99 5.08 -19.72 -10.67
N THR A 100 5.92 -18.86 -10.10
CA THR A 100 7.17 -19.25 -9.44
C THR A 100 7.00 -19.47 -7.94
N CYS A 101 6.30 -18.57 -7.23
CA CYS A 101 5.98 -18.75 -5.82
C CYS A 101 4.93 -17.74 -5.32
N ASN A 102 4.57 -17.88 -4.04
CA ASN A 102 3.67 -16.98 -3.33
C ASN A 102 4.42 -16.08 -2.35
N ALA A 103 3.82 -14.93 -2.08
CA ALA A 103 4.22 -14.01 -1.03
C ALA A 103 2.99 -13.34 -0.39
N ASP A 104 3.19 -12.85 0.83
CA ASP A 104 2.21 -12.02 1.51
C ASP A 104 2.48 -10.54 1.19
N PHE A 105 1.44 -9.79 0.88
CA PHE A 105 1.49 -8.36 0.62
C PHE A 105 0.56 -7.62 1.58
N ILE A 106 0.93 -6.39 1.89
CA ILE A 106 0.06 -5.44 2.58
C ILE A 106 -0.16 -4.25 1.65
N LEU A 107 -1.41 -3.95 1.36
CA LEU A 107 -1.84 -2.83 0.53
C LEU A 107 -2.52 -1.77 1.40
N PHE A 108 -2.19 -0.51 1.18
CA PHE A 108 -2.73 0.60 1.98
C PHE A 108 -3.49 1.61 1.12
N GLY A 109 -4.47 2.27 1.75
CA GLY A 109 -5.11 3.47 1.20
C GLY A 109 -5.66 3.32 -0.23
N HIS A 110 -5.22 4.22 -1.11
CA HIS A 110 -5.75 4.35 -2.47
C HIS A 110 -5.54 3.09 -3.33
N MET A 111 -4.51 2.27 -3.03
CA MET A 111 -4.29 1.01 -3.73
C MET A 111 -5.49 0.08 -3.55
N VAL A 112 -5.93 -0.09 -2.30
CA VAL A 112 -7.10 -0.90 -1.98
C VAL A 112 -8.37 -0.25 -2.54
N GLN A 113 -8.49 1.08 -2.46
CA GLN A 113 -9.64 1.78 -3.05
C GLN A 113 -9.75 1.53 -4.57
N HIS A 114 -8.64 1.49 -5.29
CA HIS A 114 -8.62 1.21 -6.72
C HIS A 114 -9.07 -0.23 -7.02
N LEU A 115 -8.60 -1.20 -6.25
CA LEU A 115 -9.00 -2.61 -6.41
C LEU A 115 -10.48 -2.83 -6.12
N THR A 116 -10.98 -2.19 -5.07
CA THR A 116 -12.36 -2.36 -4.60
C THR A 116 -13.38 -1.53 -5.36
N LYS A 117 -12.93 -0.43 -5.99
CA LYS A 117 -13.76 0.60 -6.62
C LYS A 117 -14.86 1.15 -5.70
N LYS A 118 -14.70 1.01 -4.38
CA LYS A 118 -15.66 1.41 -3.35
C LYS A 118 -15.00 2.32 -2.32
N PRO A 119 -15.71 3.32 -1.78
CA PRO A 119 -15.24 4.09 -0.64
C PRO A 119 -15.25 3.23 0.64
N ILE A 120 -14.35 3.54 1.57
CA ILE A 120 -14.16 2.72 2.78
C ILE A 120 -15.41 2.68 3.66
N ASP A 121 -16.12 3.80 3.78
CA ASP A 121 -17.31 3.90 4.61
C ASP A 121 -18.43 2.95 4.11
N ALA A 122 -18.56 2.81 2.80
CA ALA A 122 -19.53 1.87 2.20
C ALA A 122 -19.16 0.42 2.51
N LEU A 123 -17.88 0.04 2.36
CA LEU A 123 -17.44 -1.31 2.69
C LEU A 123 -17.58 -1.61 4.19
N ILE A 124 -17.40 -0.63 5.07
CA ILE A 124 -17.55 -0.83 6.52
C ILE A 124 -19.01 -1.06 6.88
N ALA A 125 -19.92 -0.30 6.26
CA ALA A 125 -21.36 -0.46 6.45
C ALA A 125 -21.88 -1.80 5.88
N GLU A 126 -21.42 -2.18 4.68
CA GLU A 126 -21.83 -3.42 4.01
C GLU A 126 -21.19 -4.67 4.65
N ASN A 127 -20.00 -4.52 5.25
CA ASN A 127 -19.15 -5.59 5.77
C ASN A 127 -19.15 -6.88 4.91
N PRO A 128 -18.83 -6.79 3.60
CA PRO A 128 -18.98 -7.92 2.68
C PRO A 128 -17.88 -8.98 2.89
N LEU A 129 -18.26 -10.24 2.74
CA LEU A 129 -17.29 -11.34 2.58
C LEU A 129 -16.79 -11.35 1.13
N GLY A 130 -15.49 -11.11 0.91
CA GLY A 130 -14.85 -11.30 -0.40
C GLY A 130 -15.18 -10.22 -1.46
N PHE A 131 -14.82 -8.95 -1.19
CA PHE A 131 -15.07 -7.83 -2.12
C PHE A 131 -13.93 -7.55 -3.11
N ILE A 132 -12.87 -8.37 -3.14
CA ILE A 132 -11.70 -8.19 -4.01
C ILE A 132 -11.74 -9.26 -5.10
N SER A 133 -11.55 -8.84 -6.35
CA SER A 133 -11.45 -9.73 -7.51
C SER A 133 -10.15 -10.55 -7.45
N ASP A 134 -10.20 -11.82 -7.88
CA ASP A 134 -9.09 -12.78 -7.78
C ASP A 134 -7.88 -12.41 -8.67
N GLU A 135 -8.12 -11.68 -9.77
CA GLU A 135 -7.08 -11.20 -10.67
C GLU A 135 -6.76 -9.73 -10.40
N VAL A 136 -5.54 -9.47 -9.93
CA VAL A 136 -5.01 -8.12 -9.76
C VAL A 136 -3.64 -8.04 -10.41
N ILE A 137 -3.56 -7.32 -11.53
CA ILE A 137 -2.27 -6.93 -12.09
C ILE A 137 -1.66 -5.91 -11.13
N VAL A 138 -0.60 -6.27 -10.41
CA VAL A 138 0.21 -5.33 -9.62
C VAL A 138 1.11 -4.52 -10.59
N GLY A 139 0.49 -3.91 -11.60
CA GLY A 139 1.13 -3.38 -12.81
C GLY A 139 1.28 -1.86 -12.87
N ASP A 140 0.61 -1.10 -12.01
CA ASP A 140 0.69 0.36 -12.04
C ASP A 140 1.90 0.87 -11.26
N ARG A 141 3.13 0.73 -11.80
CA ARG A 141 4.40 1.28 -11.24
C ARG A 141 4.36 1.48 -9.72
N TRP A 142 4.44 0.39 -8.96
CA TRP A 142 4.41 0.49 -7.52
C TRP A 142 5.81 0.45 -6.94
N PRO A 143 6.20 1.44 -6.14
CA PRO A 143 7.31 1.31 -5.25
C PRO A 143 6.97 0.20 -4.24
N ALA A 144 7.33 -1.05 -4.52
CA ALA A 144 7.33 -2.09 -3.51
C ALA A 144 8.48 -1.79 -2.53
N SER A 145 8.41 -0.68 -1.82
CA SER A 145 9.34 -0.41 -0.74
C SER A 145 9.10 -1.51 0.28
N LEU A 146 10.16 -2.24 0.60
CA LEU A 146 10.21 -3.18 1.73
C LEU A 146 9.87 -2.51 3.08
N LEU A 147 9.59 -1.19 3.08
CA LEU A 147 9.10 -0.40 4.20
C LEU A 147 7.56 -0.35 4.29
N ASP A 148 6.82 -0.40 3.17
CA ASP A 148 5.34 -0.33 3.16
C ASP A 148 4.65 -1.61 2.70
N THR A 149 5.39 -2.57 2.13
CA THR A 149 4.94 -3.96 1.99
C THR A 149 5.77 -4.82 2.92
N ARG A 150 5.23 -5.19 4.09
CA ARG A 150 5.84 -6.30 4.85
C ARG A 150 5.51 -7.59 4.11
N VAL A 151 6.33 -7.95 3.13
CA VAL A 151 6.48 -9.36 2.77
C VAL A 151 7.02 -10.04 4.02
N LYS A 152 6.17 -10.74 4.75
CA LYS A 152 6.64 -11.63 5.80
C LYS A 152 7.40 -12.75 5.09
N LEU A 153 8.72 -12.59 5.04
CA LEU A 153 9.63 -13.69 4.77
C LEU A 153 9.39 -14.72 5.88
N GLY A 154 8.71 -15.81 5.54
CA GLY A 154 8.45 -16.89 6.47
C GLY A 154 9.76 -17.56 6.87
N SER A 155 9.93 -17.76 8.16
CA SER A 155 10.72 -18.84 8.75
C SER A 155 9.75 -19.91 9.23
#